data_AF-A0A3B8J5T2-F1
#
_entry.id   AF-A0A3B8J5T2-F1
#
_cell.length_a   1.000
_cell.length_b   1.000
_cell.length_c   1.000
_cell.angle_alpha   90.00
_cell.angle_beta   90.00
_cell.angle_gamma   90.00
#
_symmetry.space_group_name_H-M   'P 1'
#
loop_
_entity.id
_entity.type
_entity.pdbx_description
1 polymer ?
#
loop_
_entity_poly.entity_id
_entity_poly.type
_entity_poly.pdbx_seq_one_letter_code
_entity_poly.pdbx_strand_id
1 'polypeptide(L)' 'FKEFTYISGLVQGEAMRVSNEIYRRNKPYCMGALLWQLNDVWPVASWSGMDYFGRWKALHYFVRDAFQEVAV' A
#
# COMPACT_ATOMS: atom_id res chain seq x y z
N PHE A 1 -10.12 12.16 -16.67
CA PHE A 1 -10.39 11.09 -15.67
C PHE A 1 -9.27 10.06 -15.55
N LYS A 2 -8.64 9.58 -16.63
CA LYS A 2 -7.51 8.64 -16.56
C LYS A 2 -6.36 9.12 -15.65
N GLU A 3 -6.01 10.41 -15.76
CA GLU A 3 -4.99 11.03 -14.89
C GLU A 3 -5.39 11.01 -13.42
N PHE A 4 -6.65 11.33 -13.11
CA PHE A 4 -7.17 11.26 -11.74
C PHE A 4 -7.00 9.86 -11.14
N THR A 5 -7.38 8.81 -11.87
CA THR A 5 -7.24 7.42 -11.40
C THR A 5 -5.79 6.97 -11.25
N TYR A 6 -4.90 7.48 -12.10
CA TYR A 6 -3.48 7.19 -12.01
C TYR A 6 -2.84 7.87 -10.80
N ILE A 7 -3.08 9.17 -10.64
CA ILE A 7 -2.54 9.97 -9.54
C ILE A 7 -3.12 9.50 -8.20
N SER A 8 -4.41 9.15 -8.12
CA SER A 8 -5.01 8.65 -6.88
C SER A 8 -4.33 7.36 -6.40
N GLY A 9 -4.00 6.45 -7.33
CA GLY A 9 -3.25 5.23 -7.01
C GLY A 9 -1.84 5.52 -6.49
N LEU A 10 -1.14 6.50 -7.08
CA LEU A 10 0.19 6.92 -6.61
C LEU A 10 0.13 7.55 -5.22
N VAL A 11 -0.85 8.43 -4.97
CA VAL A 11 -1.06 9.05 -3.65
C VAL A 11 -1.33 7.98 -2.59
N GLN A 12 -2.17 6.98 -2.90
CA GLN A 12 -2.43 5.86 -2.01
C GLN A 12 -1.15 5.06 -1.71
N GLY A 13 -0.35 4.76 -2.74
CA GLY A 13 0.90 4.02 -2.58
C GLY A 13 1.93 4.75 -1.73
N GLU A 14 2.13 6.04 -1.99
CA GLU A 14 3.10 6.87 -1.26
C GLU A 14 2.71 7.05 0.20
N ALA A 15 1.42 7.28 0.49
CA ALA A 15 0.94 7.37 1.87
C ALA A 15 1.23 6.07 2.64
N MET A 16 0.95 4.91 2.04
CA MET A 16 1.20 3.62 2.68
C MET A 16 2.68 3.32 2.84
N ARG A 17 3.53 3.70 1.89
CA ARG A 17 4.99 3.58 2.01
C ARG A 17 5.49 4.32 3.25
N VAL A 18 5.16 5.61 3.34
CA VAL A 18 5.59 6.48 4.44
C VAL A 18 5.09 5.97 5.80
N SER A 19 3.81 5.59 5.90
CA SER A 19 3.27 5.05 7.16
C SER A 19 3.98 3.77 7.60
N ASN A 20 4.19 2.81 6.69
CA ASN A 20 4.85 1.55 7.03
C ASN A 20 6.32 1.73 7.40
N GLU A 21 7.05 2.61 6.71
CA GLU A 21 8.42 2.95 7.08
C GLU A 21 8.51 3.56 8.48
N ILE A 22 7.58 4.45 8.84
CA ILE A 22 7.50 5.04 10.18
C ILE A 22 7.21 3.95 11.23
N TYR A 23 6.25 3.06 10.97
CA TYR A 23 5.94 1.96 11.89
C TYR A 23 7.16 1.05 12.11
N ARG A 24 7.89 0.70 11.04
CA ARG A 24 9.11 -0.11 11.14
C ARG A 24 10.24 0.61 11.88
N ARG A 25 10.45 1.90 11.60
CA ARG A 25 11.49 2.73 12.24
C ARG A 25 11.24 2.91 13.73
N ASN A 26 9.99 2.89 14.16
CA ASN A 26 9.60 3.04 15.55
C ASN A 26 9.65 1.74 16.37
N LYS A 27 10.26 0.65 15.88
CA LYS A 27 10.59 -0.50 16.73
C LYS A 27 11.55 -0.06 17.85
N PRO A 28 11.32 -0.41 19.13
CA PRO A 28 10.37 -1.43 19.62
C PRO A 28 8.97 -0.91 20.01
N TYR A 29 8.68 0.39 19.90
CA TYR A 29 7.37 0.96 20.26
C TYR A 29 6.24 0.44 19.37
N CYS A 30 6.50 0.32 18.06
CA CYS A 30 5.57 -0.26 17.10
C CYS A 30 6.12 -1.59 16.56
N MET A 31 5.44 -2.70 16.83
CA MET A 31 5.93 -4.04 16.50
C MET A 31 5.31 -4.68 15.26
N GLY A 32 4.35 -4.02 14.61
CA GLY A 32 3.71 -4.54 13.41
C GLY A 32 2.83 -3.50 12.71
N ALA A 33 2.57 -3.77 11.43
CA ALA A 33 1.70 -2.96 10.59
C ALA A 33 0.85 -3.90 9.72
N LEU A 34 -0.47 -3.76 9.78
CA LEU A 34 -1.42 -4.48 8.94
C LEU A 34 -2.10 -3.49 8.02
N LEU A 35 -2.01 -3.75 6.71
CA LEU A 35 -2.61 -2.90 5.71
C LEU A 35 -4.10 -3.18 5.57
N TRP A 36 -4.91 -2.14 5.70
CA TRP A 36 -6.29 -2.16 5.23
C TRP A 36 -6.35 -1.60 3.81
N GLN A 37 -6.67 -2.37 2.78
CA GLN A 37 -6.99 -3.81 2.75
C GLN A 37 -6.16 -4.53 1.68
N LEU A 38 -6.15 -5.87 1.70
CA LEU A 38 -5.35 -6.64 0.76
C LEU A 38 -5.96 -6.64 -0.66
N ASN A 39 -7.22 -7.05 -0.78
CA ASN A 39 -7.89 -7.35 -2.04
C ASN A 39 -9.32 -6.80 -2.11
N ASP A 40 -9.97 -6.95 -3.27
CA ASP A 40 -11.38 -6.65 -3.49
C ASP A 40 -12.20 -7.89 -3.82
N VAL A 41 -13.49 -7.86 -3.48
CA VAL A 41 -14.48 -8.92 -3.79
C VAL A 41 -15.31 -8.61 -5.04
N TRP A 42 -15.17 -7.42 -5.62
CA TRP A 42 -15.84 -6.95 -6.84
C TRP A 42 -15.16 -5.68 -7.40
N PRO A 43 -15.38 -5.27 -8.66
CA PRO A 43 -14.78 -4.07 -9.24
C PRO A 43 -15.30 -2.79 -8.57
N VAL A 44 -14.49 -2.20 -7.68
CA VAL A 44 -14.91 -1.06 -6.86
C VAL A 44 -13.74 -0.13 -6.54
N ALA A 45 -14.04 1.12 -6.17
CA ALA A 45 -13.07 1.99 -5.52
C ALA A 45 -12.93 1.57 -4.04
N SER A 46 -11.72 1.20 -3.64
CA SER A 46 -11.43 0.69 -2.30
C SER A 46 -9.99 0.97 -1.89
N TRP A 47 -9.65 0.58 -0.66
CA TRP A 47 -8.31 0.66 -0.09
C TRP A 47 -7.41 -0.54 -0.46
N SER A 48 -7.84 -1.40 -1.38
CA SER A 48 -7.09 -2.63 -1.69
C SER A 48 -5.73 -2.35 -2.33
N GLY A 49 -4.74 -3.19 -2.06
CA GLY A 49 -3.50 -3.24 -2.84
C GLY A 49 -3.63 -4.02 -4.14
N MET A 50 -4.57 -4.97 -4.19
CA MET A 50 -4.88 -5.78 -5.35
C MET A 50 -6.36 -5.62 -5.71
N ASP A 51 -6.66 -5.33 -6.97
CA ASP A 51 -8.05 -5.22 -7.39
C ASP A 51 -8.72 -6.59 -7.58
N TYR A 52 -10.02 -6.57 -7.86
CA TYR A 52 -10.84 -7.77 -8.05
C TYR A 52 -10.31 -8.73 -9.14
N PHE A 53 -9.63 -8.20 -10.16
CA PHE A 53 -9.05 -9.00 -11.25
C PHE A 53 -7.64 -9.52 -10.93
N GLY A 54 -7.17 -9.34 -9.68
CA GLY A 54 -5.83 -9.75 -9.26
C GLY A 54 -4.72 -8.80 -9.70
N ARG A 55 -5.04 -7.61 -10.23
CA ARG A 55 -4.04 -6.66 -10.70
C ARG A 55 -3.49 -5.86 -9.52
N TRP A 56 -2.17 -5.74 -9.46
CA TRP A 56 -1.51 -4.95 -8.43
C TRP A 56 -1.71 -3.46 -8.69
N LYS A 57 -2.15 -2.73 -7.66
CA LYS A 57 -2.13 -1.27 -7.63
C LYS A 57 -0.74 -0.78 -7.19
N ALA A 58 -0.46 0.50 -7.41
CA ALA A 58 0.80 1.13 -6.98
C ALA A 58 1.13 0.83 -5.50
N LEU A 59 0.13 0.84 -4.62
CA LEU A 59 0.24 0.45 -3.21
C LEU A 59 0.98 -0.88 -2.99
N HIS A 60 0.67 -1.92 -3.78
CA HIS A 60 1.25 -3.24 -3.54
C HIS A 60 2.76 -3.27 -3.83
N TYR A 61 3.20 -2.54 -4.86
CA TYR A 61 4.62 -2.39 -5.18
C TYR A 61 5.36 -1.57 -4.10
N PHE A 62 4.76 -0.47 -3.65
CA PHE A 62 5.36 0.42 -2.65
C PHE A 62 5.50 -0.28 -1.29
N VAL A 63 4.46 -1.03 -0.90
CA VAL A 63 4.46 -1.82 0.33
C VAL A 63 5.48 -2.97 0.27
N ARG A 64 5.60 -3.66 -0.87
CA ARG A 64 6.60 -4.72 -1.05
C ARG A 64 8.00 -4.19 -0.75
N ASP A 65 8.32 -3.00 -1.24
CA ASP A 65 9.62 -2.37 -1.02
C ASP A 65 9.75 -1.90 0.44
N ALA A 66 8.70 -1.30 1.01
CA ALA A 66 8.66 -0.87 2.42
C ALA A 66 8.71 -2.02 3.44
N PHE A 67 8.39 -3.26 3.04
CA PHE A 67 8.44 -4.47 3.88
C PHE A 67 9.61 -5.42 3.56
N GLN A 68 10.58 -5.00 2.75
CA GLN A 68 11.82 -5.76 2.58
C GLN A 68 12.51 -6.04 3.92
N GLU A 69 13.10 -7.21 4.08
CA GLU A 69 13.79 -7.61 5.33
C GLU A 69 14.80 -6.54 5.78
N VAL A 70 15.61 -6.06 4.83
CA VAL A 70 16.49 -4.91 4.98
C VAL A 70 15.95 -3.77 4.11
N ALA A 71 15.59 -2.65 4.72
CA ALA A 71 15.13 -1.44 4.05
C ALA A 71 16.01 -0.26 4.47
N VAL A 72 16.26 0.67 3.54
CA VAL A 72 17.13 1.86 3.73
C VAL A 72 16.30 3.09 4.07
#